data_AF-A0A7S1SRB7-F1
#
_entry.id   AF-A0A7S1SRB7-F1
#
_cell.length_a   1.000
_cell.length_b   1.000
_cell.length_c   1.000
_cell.angle_alpha   90.00
_cell.angle_beta   90.00
_cell.angle_gamma   90.00
#
_symmetry.space_group_name_H-M   'P 1'
#
loop_
_entity.id
_entity.type
_entity.pdbx_description
1 polymer ?
#
loop_
_entity_poly.entity_id
_entity_poly.type
_entity_poly.pdbx_seq_one_letter_code
_entity_poly.pdbx_strand_id
1 'polypeptide(L)'
;PRNSDSLYRPIERAPRQFNPLKVPKALQAALPFKSKPKLEQKRKRKTLEQRRAVVLEPGEKRARTLLQQLNAIRNEKARKRVEAGERRRAEGAKKRAREEEVRSETNKEERKKRYVAKGLEAKHKGSAGSTAKFNRKKTARND
;
A
#
# COMPACT_ATOMS: atom_id res chain seq x y z
N PRO A 1 34.85 -27.04 26.45
CA PRO A 1 34.68 -25.58 26.63
C PRO A 1 33.64 -24.99 25.67
N ARG A 2 32.68 -24.19 26.18
CA ARG A 2 31.64 -23.53 25.38
C ARG A 2 32.04 -22.08 25.15
N ASN A 3 32.10 -21.65 23.89
CA ASN A 3 32.50 -20.29 23.52
C ASN A 3 31.40 -19.28 23.89
N SER A 4 31.77 -18.18 24.56
CA SER A 4 30.86 -17.13 25.02
C SER A 4 30.16 -16.40 23.88
N ASP A 5 30.80 -16.33 22.72
CA ASP A 5 30.28 -15.64 21.53
C ASP A 5 29.28 -16.51 20.74
N SER A 6 29.26 -17.82 21.00
CA SER A 6 28.29 -18.75 20.41
C SER A 6 26.94 -18.76 21.16
N LEU A 7 26.83 -18.02 22.27
CA LEU A 7 25.59 -17.88 23.02
C LEU A 7 24.75 -16.76 22.41
N TYR A 8 23.55 -17.11 21.93
CA TYR A 8 22.58 -16.12 21.47
C TYR A 8 22.28 -15.11 22.57
N ARG A 9 22.27 -13.82 22.20
CA ARG A 9 21.87 -12.72 23.06
C ARG A 9 20.79 -11.90 22.35
N PRO A 10 19.84 -11.29 23.10
CA PRO A 10 18.94 -10.32 22.52
C PRO A 10 19.73 -9.19 21.85
N ILE A 11 19.46 -8.92 20.57
CA ILE A 11 20.12 -7.85 19.81
C ILE A 11 19.17 -6.64 19.80
N GLU A 12 19.50 -5.63 20.60
CA GLU A 12 18.79 -4.35 20.55
C GLU A 12 19.32 -3.52 19.37
N ARG A 13 18.43 -3.22 18.42
CA ARG A 13 18.78 -2.46 17.22
C ARG A 13 18.37 -1.01 17.40
N ALA A 14 19.34 -0.11 17.31
CA ALA A 14 19.05 1.32 17.21
C ALA A 14 18.23 1.59 15.92
N PRO A 15 17.29 2.56 15.94
CA PRO A 15 16.56 2.95 14.75
C PRO A 15 17.53 3.53 13.71
N ARG A 16 17.55 2.94 12.51
CA ARG A 16 18.42 3.40 11.42
C ARG A 16 17.89 4.70 10.83
N GLN A 17 18.61 5.80 11.05
CA GLN A 17 18.32 7.09 10.42
C GLN A 17 19.26 7.29 9.23
N PHE A 18 18.69 7.51 8.05
CA PHE A 18 19.48 7.76 6.84
C PHE A 18 19.78 9.25 6.70
N ASN A 19 20.94 9.56 6.12
CA ASN A 19 21.27 10.94 5.77
C ASN A 19 20.26 11.50 4.76
N PRO A 20 19.92 12.80 4.85
CA PRO A 20 19.05 13.43 3.86
C PRO A 20 19.72 13.46 2.48
N LEU A 21 18.89 13.51 1.43
CA LEU A 21 19.35 13.61 0.05
C LEU A 21 20.10 14.93 -0.19
N LYS A 22 21.38 14.84 -0.59
CA LYS A 22 22.22 16.00 -0.93
C LYS A 22 22.49 16.03 -2.43
N VAL A 23 21.80 16.92 -3.15
CA VAL A 23 22.01 17.12 -4.59
C VAL A 23 23.31 17.90 -4.82
N PRO A 24 24.20 17.43 -5.72
CA PRO A 24 25.40 18.18 -6.10
C PRO A 24 25.08 19.57 -6.64
N LYS A 25 25.91 20.57 -6.30
CA LYS A 25 25.69 21.96 -6.69
C LYS A 25 25.65 22.16 -8.21
N ALA A 26 26.50 21.43 -8.94
CA ALA A 26 26.53 21.49 -10.40
C ALA A 26 25.20 21.03 -11.02
N LEU A 27 24.65 19.91 -10.53
CA LEU A 27 23.35 19.42 -10.96
C LEU A 27 22.23 20.40 -10.58
N GLN A 28 22.24 20.92 -9.35
CA GLN A 28 21.24 21.89 -8.90
C GLN A 28 21.21 23.17 -9.76
N ALA A 29 22.35 23.59 -10.31
CA ALA A 29 22.43 24.73 -11.22
C ALA A 29 21.86 24.43 -12.61
N ALA A 30 22.06 23.21 -13.12
CA ALA A 30 21.58 22.75 -14.42
C ALA A 30 20.08 22.39 -14.45
N LEU A 31 19.45 22.20 -13.28
CA LEU A 31 18.02 21.85 -13.20
C LEU A 31 17.11 22.98 -13.72
N PRO A 32 16.03 22.66 -14.44
CA PRO A 32 15.06 23.65 -14.88
C PRO A 32 14.33 24.30 -13.70
N PHE A 33 13.89 25.55 -13.89
CA PHE A 33 13.34 26.41 -12.83
C PHE A 33 12.26 25.72 -11.98
N LYS A 34 11.37 24.96 -12.61
CA LYS A 34 10.28 24.26 -11.90
C LYS A 34 10.76 23.20 -10.92
N SER A 35 11.84 22.50 -11.25
CA SER A 35 12.41 21.40 -10.44
C SER A 35 13.51 21.84 -9.47
N LYS A 36 14.00 23.08 -9.59
CA LYS A 36 15.10 23.58 -8.76
C LYS A 36 14.63 23.75 -7.31
N PRO A 37 15.30 23.12 -6.32
CA PRO A 37 14.87 23.20 -4.93
C PRO A 37 15.11 24.60 -4.36
N LYS A 38 14.08 25.14 -3.70
CA LYS A 38 14.09 26.47 -3.06
C LYS A 38 14.59 26.37 -1.61
N LEU A 39 15.89 26.17 -1.46
CA LEU A 39 16.51 26.06 -0.14
C LEU A 39 17.00 27.42 0.34
N GLU A 40 16.40 27.95 1.40
CA GLU A 40 16.87 29.18 2.03
C GLU A 40 18.10 28.92 2.90
N GLN A 41 19.12 29.78 2.77
CA GLN A 41 20.28 29.74 3.65
C GLN A 41 19.94 30.37 5.00
N LYS A 42 20.50 29.80 6.07
CA LYS A 42 20.39 30.39 7.40
C LYS A 42 21.01 31.80 7.39
N ARG A 43 20.27 32.78 7.92
CA ARG A 43 20.75 34.17 8.03
C ARG A 43 21.96 34.20 8.97
N LYS A 44 23.07 34.81 8.52
CA LYS A 44 24.31 34.92 9.30
C LYS A 44 24.27 36.02 10.36
N ARG A 45 23.50 37.09 10.11
CA ARG A 45 23.39 38.26 10.99
C ARG A 45 22.00 38.31 11.63
N LYS A 46 21.95 38.72 12.91
CA LYS A 46 20.68 38.90 13.63
C LYS A 46 19.88 40.06 13.03
N THR A 47 18.59 39.86 12.80
CA THR A 47 17.67 40.93 12.35
C THR A 47 17.36 41.90 13.48
N LEU A 48 16.87 43.09 13.13
CA LEU A 48 16.41 44.06 14.13
C LEU A 48 15.35 43.46 15.06
N GLU A 49 14.42 42.68 14.49
CA GLU A 49 13.37 41.96 15.21
C GLU A 49 13.93 40.98 16.24
N GLN A 50 14.98 40.24 15.90
CA GLN A 50 15.63 39.31 16.81
C GLN A 50 16.38 40.02 17.94
N ARG A 51 16.93 41.22 17.67
CA ARG A 51 17.63 42.02 18.69
C ARG A 51 16.66 42.65 19.68
N ARG A 52 15.49 43.08 19.21
CA ARG A 52 14.44 43.70 20.04
C ARG A 52 13.46 42.68 20.66
N ALA A 53 13.73 41.39 20.55
CA ALA A 53 12.85 40.36 21.09
C ALA A 53 12.90 40.37 22.63
N VAL A 54 11.72 40.37 23.25
CA VAL A 54 11.59 40.34 24.71
C VAL A 54 11.87 38.93 25.25
N VAL A 55 12.57 38.85 26.38
CA VAL A 55 12.85 37.58 27.06
C VAL A 55 11.61 37.14 27.82
N LEU A 56 11.21 35.87 27.64
CA LEU A 56 10.05 35.30 28.33
C LEU A 56 10.30 35.15 29.84
N GLU A 57 9.26 35.41 30.62
CA GLU A 57 9.25 35.22 32.07
C GLU A 57 9.30 33.72 32.44
N PRO A 58 9.71 33.35 33.67
CA PRO A 58 9.80 31.96 34.09
C PRO A 58 8.48 31.17 33.98
N GLY A 59 7.34 31.80 34.29
CA GLY A 59 6.02 31.18 34.16
C GLY A 59 5.65 30.86 32.71
N GLU A 60 5.90 31.80 31.81
CA GLU A 60 5.66 31.65 30.36
C GLU A 60 6.58 30.58 29.75
N LYS A 61 7.84 30.53 30.18
CA LYS A 61 8.77 29.46 29.79
C LYS A 61 8.24 28.08 30.17
N ARG A 62 7.74 27.91 31.40
CA ARG A 62 7.13 26.64 31.87
C ARG A 62 5.89 26.28 31.06
N ALA A 63 5.01 27.24 30.80
CA ALA A 63 3.82 27.03 29.98
C ALA A 63 4.20 26.62 28.55
N ARG A 64 5.18 27.29 27.94
CA ARG A 64 5.69 26.96 26.60
C ARG A 64 6.31 25.56 26.55
N THR A 65 7.11 25.18 27.53
CA THR A 65 7.70 23.83 27.57
C THR A 65 6.63 22.76 27.74
N LEU A 66 5.61 23.00 28.57
CA LEU A 66 4.48 22.09 28.75
C LEU A 66 3.73 21.88 27.42
N LEU A 67 3.44 22.97 26.70
CA LEU A 67 2.79 22.88 25.38
C LEU A 67 3.64 22.11 24.35
N GLN A 68 4.97 22.31 24.35
CA GLN A 68 5.88 21.55 23.48
C GLN A 68 5.84 20.04 23.78
N GLN A 69 5.88 19.67 25.07
CA GLN A 69 5.80 18.27 25.50
C GLN A 69 4.45 17.65 25.11
N LEU A 70 3.34 18.37 25.35
CA LEU A 70 2.01 17.90 24.99
C LEU A 70 1.88 17.65 23.47
N ASN A 71 2.40 18.58 22.66
CA ASN A 71 2.41 18.44 21.20
C ASN A 71 3.27 17.25 20.75
N ALA A 72 4.43 17.02 21.36
CA ALA A 72 5.27 15.87 21.07
C ALA A 72 4.54 14.54 21.35
N ILE A 73 3.90 14.43 22.52
CA ILE A 73 3.10 13.24 22.90
C ILE A 73 1.94 13.03 21.92
N ARG A 74 1.22 14.10 21.56
CA ARG A 74 0.11 14.04 20.61
C ARG A 74 0.58 13.52 19.24
N ASN A 75 1.68 14.05 18.72
CA ASN A 75 2.23 13.67 17.42
C ASN A 75 2.70 12.20 17.44
N GLU A 76 3.34 11.76 18.51
CA GLU A 76 3.76 10.36 18.66
C GLU A 76 2.56 9.41 18.72
N LYS A 77 1.51 9.74 19.49
CA LYS A 77 0.27 8.95 19.55
C LYS A 77 -0.40 8.87 18.17
N ALA A 78 -0.45 9.98 17.44
CA ALA A 78 -1.00 10.01 16.08
C ALA A 78 -0.19 9.10 15.13
N ARG A 79 1.15 9.18 15.16
CA ARG A 79 2.03 8.33 14.35
C ARG A 79 1.81 6.83 14.64
N LYS A 80 1.78 6.44 15.92
CA LYS A 80 1.52 5.04 16.34
C LYS A 80 0.14 4.54 15.86
N ARG A 81 -0.88 5.40 15.90
CA ARG A 81 -2.23 5.07 15.41
C ARG A 81 -2.25 4.84 13.90
N VAL A 82 -1.59 5.70 13.13
CA VAL A 82 -1.49 5.56 11.67
C VAL A 82 -0.76 4.26 11.32
N GLU A 83 0.38 3.99 11.94
CA GLU A 83 1.17 2.78 11.73
C GLU A 83 0.37 1.51 12.06
N ALA A 84 -0.34 1.47 13.20
CA ALA A 84 -1.21 0.35 13.56
C ALA A 84 -2.36 0.16 12.54
N GLY A 85 -2.93 1.27 12.05
CA GLY A 85 -3.96 1.25 11.01
C GLY A 85 -3.43 0.72 9.66
N GLU A 86 -2.23 1.11 9.27
CA GLU A 86 -1.55 0.62 8.07
C GLU A 86 -1.26 -0.88 8.14
N ARG A 87 -0.75 -1.36 9.29
CA ARG A 87 -0.53 -2.81 9.53
C ARG A 87 -1.83 -3.61 9.36
N ARG A 88 -2.92 -3.17 10.00
CA ARG A 88 -4.24 -3.82 9.85
C ARG A 88 -4.76 -3.78 8.42
N ARG A 89 -4.58 -2.65 7.72
CA ARG A 89 -4.97 -2.51 6.30
C ARG A 89 -4.16 -3.45 5.40
N ALA A 90 -2.86 -3.59 5.63
CA ALA A 90 -1.99 -4.49 4.88
C ALA A 90 -2.39 -5.96 5.10
N GLU A 91 -2.67 -6.36 6.34
CA GLU A 91 -3.18 -7.70 6.66
C GLU A 91 -4.53 -7.98 5.97
N GLY A 92 -5.46 -7.02 6.05
CA GLY A 92 -6.76 -7.13 5.38
C GLY A 92 -6.64 -7.17 3.86
N ALA A 93 -5.75 -6.39 3.27
CA ALA A 93 -5.47 -6.44 1.84
C ALA A 93 -4.90 -7.80 1.41
N LYS A 94 -4.00 -8.38 2.21
CA LYS A 94 -3.42 -9.71 1.95
C LYS A 94 -4.48 -10.82 2.02
N LYS A 95 -5.42 -10.74 2.97
CA LYS A 95 -6.55 -11.67 3.08
C LYS A 95 -7.49 -11.56 1.87
N ARG A 96 -7.89 -10.32 1.52
CA ARG A 96 -8.76 -10.06 0.36
C ARG A 96 -8.13 -10.52 -0.96
N ALA A 97 -6.83 -10.32 -1.14
CA ALA A 97 -6.13 -10.79 -2.33
C ALA A 97 -6.22 -12.33 -2.48
N ARG A 98 -6.02 -13.08 -1.38
CA ARG A 98 -6.17 -14.53 -1.38
C ARG A 98 -7.61 -14.98 -1.68
N GLU A 99 -8.59 -14.31 -1.07
CA GLU A 99 -10.01 -14.58 -1.32
C GLU A 99 -10.40 -14.27 -2.77
N GLU A 100 -9.86 -13.20 -3.34
CA GLU A 100 -10.09 -12.80 -4.73
C GLU A 100 -9.44 -13.78 -5.71
N GLU A 101 -8.23 -14.28 -5.43
CA GLU A 101 -7.59 -15.35 -6.20
C GLU A 101 -8.48 -16.59 -6.26
N VAL A 102 -8.90 -17.12 -5.10
CA VAL A 102 -9.78 -18.30 -5.01
C VAL A 102 -11.11 -18.03 -5.72
N ARG A 103 -11.72 -16.87 -5.49
CA ARG A 103 -12.99 -16.49 -6.15
C ARG A 103 -12.83 -16.38 -7.66
N SER A 104 -11.67 -15.92 -8.15
CA SER A 104 -11.40 -15.84 -9.58
C SER A 104 -11.27 -17.23 -10.21
N GLU A 105 -10.67 -18.19 -9.50
CA GLU A 105 -10.53 -19.58 -9.93
C GLU A 105 -11.89 -20.28 -9.98
N THR A 106 -12.68 -20.19 -8.91
CA THR A 106 -14.02 -20.79 -8.87
C THR A 106 -14.93 -20.18 -9.93
N ASN A 107 -14.90 -18.86 -10.13
CA ASN A 107 -15.65 -18.20 -11.20
C ASN A 107 -15.24 -18.69 -12.59
N LYS A 108 -13.94 -18.93 -12.84
CA LYS A 108 -13.45 -19.49 -14.12
C LYS A 108 -13.97 -20.91 -14.32
N GLU A 109 -13.91 -21.76 -13.29
CA GLU A 109 -14.42 -23.13 -13.35
C GLU A 109 -15.92 -23.19 -13.55
N GLU A 110 -16.70 -22.41 -12.80
CA GLU A 110 -18.14 -22.30 -12.98
C GLU A 110 -18.49 -21.82 -14.38
N ARG A 111 -17.79 -20.80 -14.88
CA ARG A 111 -17.98 -20.31 -16.25
C ARG A 111 -17.75 -21.44 -17.26
N LYS A 112 -16.65 -22.19 -17.15
CA LYS A 112 -16.37 -23.36 -18.02
C LYS A 112 -17.52 -24.38 -17.94
N LYS A 113 -17.93 -24.79 -16.74
CA LYS A 113 -19.04 -25.74 -16.52
C LYS A 113 -20.35 -25.26 -17.18
N ARG A 114 -20.70 -23.98 -17.02
CA ARG A 114 -21.90 -23.38 -17.64
C ARG A 114 -21.85 -23.43 -19.17
N TYR A 115 -20.72 -23.14 -19.80
CA TYR A 115 -20.60 -23.21 -21.26
C TYR A 115 -20.63 -24.64 -21.79
N VAL A 116 -20.01 -25.60 -21.09
CA VAL A 116 -20.07 -27.03 -21.45
C VAL A 116 -21.51 -27.54 -21.40
N ALA A 117 -22.25 -27.24 -20.31
CA ALA A 117 -23.65 -27.63 -20.16
C ALA A 117 -24.52 -27.04 -21.29
N LYS A 118 -24.39 -25.74 -21.58
CA LYS A 118 -25.09 -25.09 -22.70
C LYS A 118 -24.75 -25.71 -24.06
N GLY A 119 -23.48 -26.07 -24.27
CA GLY A 119 -23.04 -26.75 -25.49
C GLY A 119 -23.63 -28.14 -25.65
N LEU A 120 -23.70 -28.92 -24.56
CA LEU A 120 -24.36 -30.22 -24.53
C LEU A 120 -25.87 -30.09 -24.79
N GLU A 121 -26.55 -29.15 -24.14
CA GLU A 121 -27.98 -28.88 -24.40
C GLU A 121 -28.23 -28.48 -25.87
N ALA A 122 -27.37 -27.64 -26.45
CA ALA A 122 -27.46 -27.26 -27.86
C ALA A 122 -27.23 -28.47 -28.78
N LYS A 123 -26.26 -29.35 -28.47
CA LYS A 123 -26.05 -30.61 -29.19
C LYS A 123 -27.23 -31.56 -29.06
N HIS A 124 -27.81 -31.73 -27.87
CA HIS A 124 -29.00 -32.55 -27.65
C HIS A 124 -30.22 -32.01 -28.40
N LYS A 125 -30.42 -30.69 -28.45
CA LYS A 125 -31.49 -30.07 -29.26
C LYS A 125 -31.21 -30.22 -30.77
N GLY A 126 -29.96 -30.07 -31.20
CA GLY A 126 -29.54 -30.27 -32.58
C GLY A 126 -29.65 -31.73 -33.05
N SER A 127 -29.30 -32.69 -32.18
CA SER A 127 -29.39 -34.14 -32.46
C SER A 127 -30.84 -34.62 -32.42
N ALA A 128 -31.68 -34.12 -31.51
CA ALA A 128 -33.12 -34.36 -31.54
C ALA A 128 -33.75 -33.85 -32.86
N GLY A 129 -33.29 -32.69 -33.35
CA GLY A 129 -33.68 -32.15 -34.66
C GLY A 129 -33.18 -32.96 -35.86
N SER A 130 -31.99 -33.56 -35.80
CA SER A 130 -31.44 -34.40 -36.89
C SER A 130 -32.01 -35.82 -36.89
N THR A 131 -32.22 -36.43 -35.72
CA THR A 131 -32.82 -37.77 -35.57
C THR A 131 -34.30 -37.76 -35.99
N ALA A 132 -35.04 -36.69 -35.67
CA ALA A 132 -36.41 -36.50 -36.16
C ALA A 132 -36.48 -36.35 -37.70
N LYS A 133 -35.51 -35.65 -38.31
CA LYS A 133 -35.41 -35.53 -39.78
C LYS A 133 -34.98 -36.84 -40.46
N PHE A 134 -34.10 -37.63 -39.82
CA PHE A 134 -33.66 -38.92 -40.33
C PHE A 134 -34.79 -39.96 -40.30
N ASN A 135 -35.57 -40.03 -39.21
CA ASN A 135 -36.72 -40.93 -39.12
C ASN A 135 -37.84 -40.58 -40.11
N ARG A 136 -38.14 -39.28 -40.33
CA ARG A 136 -39.09 -38.87 -41.40
C ARG A 136 -38.63 -39.26 -42.81
N LYS A 137 -37.32 -39.21 -43.10
CA LYS A 137 -36.76 -39.59 -44.40
C LYS A 137 -36.68 -41.12 -44.59
N LYS A 138 -36.84 -41.89 -43.51
CA LYS A 138 -36.88 -43.36 -43.54
C LYS A 138 -38.32 -43.87 -43.71
N THR A 139 -39.30 -43.19 -43.13
CA THR A 139 -40.73 -43.48 -43.36
C THR A 139 -41.17 -43.07 -44.77
N ALA A 140 -40.68 -41.95 -45.31
CA ALA A 140 -40.98 -41.51 -46.68
C ALA A 140 -40.22 -42.26 -47.80
N ARG A 141 -39.52 -43.35 -47.48
CA ARG A 141 -38.82 -44.22 -48.45
C ARG A 141 -39.39 -45.64 -48.52
N ASN A 142 -40.40 -45.92 -47.70
CA ASN A 142 -41.09 -47.21 -47.62
C ASN A 142 -42.56 -47.12 -48.07
N ASP A 143 -42.96 -45.98 -48.63
CA ASP A 143 -44.11 -45.81 -49.54
C ASP A 143 -43.55 -45.64 -50.96
#